data_AF-A0A7R9IAH7-F1
#
_entry.id   AF-A0A7R9IAH7-F1
#
_cell.length_a   1.000
_cell.length_b   1.000
_cell.length_c   1.000
_cell.angle_alpha   90.00
_cell.angle_beta   90.00
_cell.angle_gamma   90.00
#
_symmetry.space_group_name_H-M   'P 1'
#
loop_
_entity.id
_entity.type
_entity.pdbx_description
1 polymer ?
#
loop_
_entity_poly.entity_id
_entity_poly.type
_entity_poly.pdbx_seq_one_letter_code
_entity_poly.pdbx_strand_id
1 'polypeptide(L)'
;ITHPIPDLTGYITEGQIYVDRQLHNRQIYPPVNVLPSLSRLMKSAIGEDMTRKDHADVSNQLYACYAIGKDVQAMKAVVGEEALTPDDLLYLEFLSKFEKNFISQGQFTTYYFR
;
A
#
# COMPACT_ATOMS: atom_id res chain seq x y z
N ILE A 1 4.16 -12.60 9.21
CA ILE A 1 3.57 -12.30 10.55
C ILE A 1 3.10 -13.63 11.11
N THR A 2 3.92 -14.28 11.92
CA THR A 2 3.56 -15.55 12.59
C THR A 2 4.03 -15.56 14.04
N HIS A 3 4.49 -14.41 14.53
CA HIS A 3 4.86 -14.26 15.93
C HIS A 3 3.57 -14.07 16.76
N PRO A 4 3.44 -14.70 17.94
CA PRO A 4 2.20 -14.65 18.73
C PRO A 4 1.75 -13.24 19.11
N ILE A 5 2.71 -12.32 19.35
CA ILE A 5 2.41 -10.94 19.76
C ILE A 5 1.60 -10.17 18.69
N PRO A 6 2.07 -9.99 17.44
CA PRO A 6 1.28 -9.29 16.41
C PRO A 6 -0.01 -10.02 16.03
N ASP A 7 -0.05 -11.34 16.16
CA ASP A 7 -1.25 -12.15 15.89
C ASP A 7 -2.35 -11.87 16.92
N LEU A 8 -2.01 -11.89 18.21
CA LEU A 8 -2.95 -11.57 19.29
C LEU A 8 -3.33 -10.08 19.29
N THR A 9 -2.40 -9.18 18.95
CA THR A 9 -2.73 -7.75 18.82
C THR A 9 -3.73 -7.51 17.70
N GLY A 10 -3.52 -8.06 16.50
CA GLY A 10 -4.45 -7.93 15.38
C GLY A 10 -5.79 -8.65 15.59
N TYR A 11 -5.83 -9.63 16.50
CA TYR A 11 -7.08 -10.27 16.93
C TYR A 11 -7.93 -9.34 17.81
N ILE A 12 -7.29 -8.52 18.65
CA ILE A 12 -7.95 -7.63 19.60
C ILE A 12 -8.29 -6.27 18.96
N THR A 13 -7.44 -5.76 18.09
CA THR A 13 -7.62 -4.44 17.47
C THR A 13 -8.45 -4.51 16.18
N GLU A 14 -9.04 -3.38 15.78
CA GLU A 14 -9.89 -3.28 14.58
C GLU A 14 -9.09 -3.10 13.29
N GLY A 15 -7.82 -3.54 13.30
CA GLY A 15 -6.87 -3.29 12.23
C GLY A 15 -5.46 -3.08 12.75
N GLN A 16 -4.54 -2.88 11.82
CA GLN A 16 -3.13 -2.66 12.09
C GLN A 16 -2.51 -1.80 10.98
N ILE A 17 -1.52 -0.99 11.35
CA ILE A 17 -0.62 -0.35 10.40
C ILE A 17 0.71 -1.09 10.49
N TYR A 18 1.11 -1.70 9.38
CA TYR A 18 2.32 -2.50 9.32
C TYR A 18 3.49 -1.67 8.81
N VAL A 19 4.56 -1.64 9.61
CA VAL A 19 5.80 -0.97 9.28
C VAL A 19 6.78 -1.97 8.69
N ASP A 20 7.26 -1.70 7.47
CA ASP A 20 8.09 -2.62 6.70
C ASP A 20 9.54 -2.14 6.57
N ARG A 21 10.45 -3.00 7.00
CA ARG A 21 11.89 -2.76 6.95
C ARG A 21 12.42 -2.64 5.51
N GLN A 22 11.79 -3.32 4.54
CA GLN A 22 12.22 -3.21 3.14
C GLN A 22 11.98 -1.82 2.58
N LEU A 23 10.83 -1.21 2.90
CA LEU A 23 10.52 0.18 2.52
C LEU A 23 11.46 1.15 3.22
N HIS A 24 11.73 0.94 4.50
CA HIS A 24 12.68 1.76 5.26
C HIS A 24 14.09 1.73 4.66
N ASN A 25 14.59 0.55 4.31
CA ASN A 25 15.91 0.39 3.69
C ASN A 25 16.03 1.12 2.34
N ARG A 26 14.90 1.29 1.64
CA ARG A 26 14.80 2.05 0.38
C ARG A 26 14.58 3.55 0.57
N GLN A 27 14.72 4.04 1.81
CA GLN A 27 14.55 5.45 2.19
C GLN A 27 13.14 6.00 1.92
N ILE A 28 12.12 5.12 2.03
CA ILE A 28 10.71 5.53 1.99
C ILE A 28 10.25 5.80 3.42
N TYR A 29 9.72 7.00 3.65
CA TYR A 29 9.20 7.41 4.95
C TYR A 29 7.80 8.02 4.79
N PRO A 30 6.81 7.69 5.64
CA PRO A 30 6.84 6.62 6.62
C PRO A 30 6.87 5.24 5.92
N PRO A 31 7.61 4.24 6.46
CA PRO A 31 7.75 2.93 5.80
C PRO A 31 6.53 2.03 6.05
N VAL A 32 5.34 2.48 5.65
CA VAL A 32 4.07 1.75 5.81
C VAL A 32 3.85 0.83 4.62
N ASN A 33 3.65 -0.46 4.88
CA ASN A 33 3.25 -1.41 3.85
C ASN A 33 1.73 -1.59 3.87
N VAL A 34 1.09 -1.21 2.77
CA VAL A 34 -0.37 -1.19 2.65
C VAL A 34 -1.00 -2.58 2.57
N LEU A 35 -0.27 -3.61 2.10
CA LEU A 35 -0.83 -4.96 1.90
C LEU A 35 -1.19 -5.69 3.21
N PRO A 36 -0.30 -5.76 4.22
CA PRO A 36 -0.64 -6.35 5.51
C PRO A 36 -1.30 -5.34 6.48
N SER A 37 -1.51 -4.10 6.07
CA SER A 37 -2.22 -3.08 6.87
C SER A 37 -3.73 -3.16 6.62
N LEU A 38 -4.54 -2.94 7.65
CA LEU A 38 -5.99 -2.99 7.55
C LEU A 38 -6.64 -2.02 8.52
N SER A 39 -7.79 -1.46 8.12
CA SER A 39 -8.75 -0.80 9.02
C SER A 39 -10.13 -1.39 8.78
N ARG A 40 -10.71 -2.05 9.79
CA ARG A 40 -12.06 -2.64 9.70
C ARG A 40 -13.16 -1.58 9.71
N LEU A 41 -12.90 -0.42 10.30
CA LEU A 41 -13.87 0.69 10.40
C LEU A 41 -13.88 1.60 9.16
N MET A 42 -12.96 1.42 8.22
CA MET A 42 -12.81 2.28 7.04
C MET A 42 -14.15 2.52 6.31
N LYS A 43 -14.92 1.46 6.06
CA LYS A 43 -16.19 1.56 5.31
C LYS A 43 -17.23 2.47 5.97
N SER A 44 -17.19 2.62 7.29
CA SER A 44 -18.12 3.45 8.05
C SER A 44 -17.69 4.91 8.14
N ALA A 45 -16.45 5.23 7.74
CA ALA A 45 -15.83 6.55 7.91
C ALA A 45 -15.42 7.22 6.58
N ILE A 46 -15.83 6.65 5.44
CA ILE A 46 -15.54 7.18 4.10
C ILE A 46 -16.84 7.37 3.30
N GLY A 47 -16.76 8.09 2.18
CA GLY A 47 -17.90 8.35 1.31
C GLY A 47 -18.36 9.80 1.32
N GLU A 48 -19.53 10.04 0.72
CA GLU A 48 -20.18 11.33 0.69
C GLU A 48 -20.45 11.84 2.12
N ASP A 49 -20.37 13.16 2.31
CA ASP A 49 -20.49 13.86 3.61
C ASP A 49 -19.42 13.55 4.69
N MET A 50 -18.54 12.56 4.47
CA MET A 50 -17.40 12.27 5.36
C MET A 50 -16.05 12.64 4.73
N THR A 51 -15.81 12.20 3.49
CA THR A 51 -14.56 12.50 2.76
C THR A 51 -14.84 12.89 1.32
N ARG A 52 -15.13 11.91 0.46
CA ARG A 52 -15.54 12.05 -0.94
C ARG A 52 -16.21 10.76 -1.42
N LYS A 53 -17.07 10.86 -2.44
CA LYS A 53 -17.81 9.73 -3.01
C LYS A 53 -16.93 8.62 -3.59
N ASP A 54 -15.78 8.96 -4.16
CA ASP A 54 -14.84 8.07 -4.87
C ASP A 54 -13.79 7.43 -3.95
N HIS A 55 -13.81 7.71 -2.64
CA HIS A 55 -12.78 7.25 -1.71
C HIS A 55 -12.63 5.72 -1.74
N ALA A 56 -13.74 4.99 -1.61
CA ALA A 56 -13.72 3.53 -1.55
C ALA A 56 -13.14 2.93 -2.83
N ASP A 57 -13.57 3.41 -3.99
CA ASP A 57 -13.16 2.88 -5.28
C ASP A 57 -11.69 3.16 -5.55
N VAL A 58 -11.24 4.39 -5.29
CA VAL A 58 -9.83 4.77 -5.45
C VAL A 58 -8.95 3.95 -4.52
N SER A 59 -9.35 3.78 -3.25
CA SER A 59 -8.57 2.96 -2.30
C SER A 59 -8.45 1.51 -2.74
N ASN A 60 -9.56 0.89 -3.14
CA ASN A 60 -9.57 -0.51 -3.59
C ASN A 60 -8.74 -0.69 -4.87
N GLN A 61 -8.84 0.25 -5.82
CA GLN A 61 -8.10 0.19 -7.07
C GLN A 61 -6.59 0.36 -6.85
N LEU A 62 -6.19 1.32 -6.00
CA LEU A 62 -4.78 1.53 -5.65
C LEU A 62 -4.21 0.29 -4.94
N TYR A 63 -4.98 -0.33 -4.04
CA TYR A 63 -4.57 -1.56 -3.37
C TYR A 63 -4.38 -2.71 -4.36
N ALA A 64 -5.33 -2.92 -5.28
CA ALA A 64 -5.25 -3.97 -6.29
C ALA A 64 -4.04 -3.76 -7.23
N CYS A 65 -3.85 -2.54 -7.75
CA CYS A 65 -2.69 -2.22 -8.59
C CYS A 65 -1.37 -2.40 -7.84
N TYR A 66 -1.31 -2.09 -6.54
CA TYR A 66 -0.11 -2.28 -5.72
C TYR A 66 0.20 -3.76 -5.51
N ALA A 67 -0.83 -4.58 -5.24
CA ALA A 67 -0.68 -6.04 -5.10
C ALA A 67 -0.16 -6.66 -6.41
N ILE A 68 -0.79 -6.34 -7.54
CA ILE A 68 -0.35 -6.81 -8.87
C ILE A 68 1.08 -6.35 -9.13
N GLY A 69 1.41 -5.08 -8.87
CA GLY A 69 2.78 -4.57 -9.05
C GLY A 69 3.82 -5.33 -8.22
N LYS A 70 3.50 -5.77 -7.01
CA LYS A 70 4.39 -6.61 -6.19
C LYS A 70 4.58 -8.00 -6.78
N ASP A 71 3.51 -8.63 -7.26
CA ASP A 71 3.59 -9.94 -7.93
C ASP A 71 4.41 -9.84 -9.21
N VAL A 72 4.19 -8.81 -10.02
CA VAL A 72 4.98 -8.53 -11.22
C VAL A 72 6.45 -8.24 -10.88
N GLN A 73 6.73 -7.53 -9.79
CA GLN A 73 8.10 -7.31 -9.33
C GLN A 73 8.80 -8.63 -8.97
N ALA A 74 8.08 -9.55 -8.32
CA ALA A 74 8.59 -10.88 -8.04
C ALA A 74 8.80 -11.69 -9.34
N MET A 75 7.85 -11.65 -10.28
CA MET A 75 7.99 -12.30 -11.59
C MET A 75 9.19 -11.75 -12.37
N LYS A 76 9.38 -10.43 -12.43
CA LYS A 76 10.53 -9.77 -13.05
C LYS A 76 11.86 -10.32 -12.54
N ALA A 77 11.96 -10.55 -11.22
CA ALA A 77 13.17 -11.09 -10.60
C ALA A 77 13.46 -12.56 -10.99
N VAL A 78 12.44 -13.31 -11.43
CA VAL A 78 12.54 -14.73 -11.81
C VAL A 78 12.75 -14.90 -13.31
N VAL A 79 11.94 -14.26 -14.15
CA VAL A 79 11.92 -14.48 -15.61
C VAL A 79 12.65 -13.39 -16.41
N GLY A 80 13.03 -12.28 -15.78
CA GLY A 80 13.63 -11.13 -16.44
C GLY A 80 12.61 -10.14 -17.00
N GLU A 81 13.09 -8.94 -17.35
CA GLU A 81 12.23 -7.83 -17.81
C GLU A 81 11.66 -8.04 -19.22
N GLU A 82 12.37 -8.75 -20.09
CA GLU A 82 11.98 -8.98 -21.48
C GLU A 82 10.75 -9.90 -21.62
N ALA A 83 10.45 -10.69 -20.58
CA ALA A 83 9.31 -11.60 -20.55
C ALA A 83 8.01 -10.92 -20.06
N LEU A 84 8.07 -9.65 -19.66
CA LEU A 84 6.93 -8.92 -19.13
C LEU A 84 6.06 -8.34 -20.24
N THR A 85 4.74 -8.32 -19.99
CA THR A 85 3.79 -7.66 -20.89
C THR A 85 3.88 -6.13 -20.77
N PRO A 86 3.34 -5.37 -21.75
CA PRO A 86 3.24 -3.92 -21.61
C PRO A 86 2.49 -3.47 -20.35
N ASP A 87 1.45 -4.20 -19.95
CA ASP A 87 0.68 -3.90 -18.74
C ASP A 87 1.50 -4.17 -17.46
N ASP A 88 2.29 -5.24 -17.44
CA ASP A 88 3.21 -5.54 -16.33
C ASP A 88 4.21 -4.40 -16.12
N LEU A 89 4.76 -3.84 -17.20
CA LEU A 89 5.66 -2.69 -17.14
C LEU A 89 4.95 -1.46 -16.56
N LEU A 90 3.68 -1.23 -16.92
CA LEU A 90 2.86 -0.16 -16.34
C LEU A 90 2.61 -0.38 -14.84
N TYR A 91 2.36 -1.62 -14.41
CA TYR A 91 2.19 -1.93 -12.98
C TYR A 91 3.50 -1.76 -12.19
N LEU A 92 4.65 -2.08 -12.77
CA LEU A 92 5.96 -1.80 -12.16
C LEU A 92 6.23 -0.30 -12.05
N GLU A 93 5.88 0.46 -13.08
CA GLU A 93 5.99 1.92 -13.05
C GLU A 93 5.06 2.51 -11.98
N PHE A 94 3.81 2.04 -11.93
CA PHE A 94 2.84 2.40 -10.90
C PHE A 94 3.39 2.09 -9.51
N LEU A 95 3.93 0.90 -9.28
CA LEU A 95 4.51 0.49 -8.00
C LEU A 95 5.58 1.49 -7.52
N SER A 96 6.52 1.82 -8.42
CA SER A 96 7.59 2.77 -8.13
C SER A 96 7.06 4.17 -7.82
N LYS A 97 6.11 4.68 -8.62
CA LYS A 97 5.48 5.99 -8.42
C LYS A 97 4.65 6.03 -7.14
N PHE A 98 3.92 4.97 -6.83
CA PHE A 98 3.10 4.87 -5.62
C PHE A 98 3.96 4.93 -4.36
N GLU A 99 5.04 4.15 -4.30
CA GLU A 99 5.95 4.16 -3.16
C GLU A 99 6.65 5.51 -2.97
N LYS A 100 7.06 6.17 -4.07
CA LYS A 100 7.80 7.44 -4.01
C LYS A 100 6.93 8.68 -3.83
N ASN A 101 5.69 8.68 -4.32
CA ASN A 101 4.86 9.88 -4.35
C ASN A 101 3.64 9.78 -3.43
N PHE A 102 3.15 8.58 -3.14
CA PHE A 102 1.96 8.38 -2.31
C PHE A 102 2.33 7.90 -0.90
N ILE A 103 3.18 6.88 -0.78
CA ILE A 103 3.64 6.41 0.55
C ILE A 103 4.67 7.38 1.13
N SER A 104 5.63 7.82 0.31
CA SER A 104 6.66 8.73 0.79
C SER A 104 6.10 10.12 1.08
N GLN A 105 6.29 10.58 2.31
CA GLN A 105 5.87 11.87 2.84
C GLN A 105 6.98 12.42 3.74
N GLY A 106 7.18 13.73 3.73
CA GLY A 106 8.16 14.36 4.62
C GLY A 106 7.76 14.23 6.10
N GLN A 107 8.73 14.09 7.00
CA GLN A 107 8.50 13.96 8.45
C GLN A 107 7.65 15.08 9.05
N PHE A 108 7.71 16.28 8.47
CA PHE A 108 6.95 17.46 8.90
C PHE A 108 5.88 17.89 7.88
N THR A 109 5.61 17.06 6.88
CA THR A 109 4.57 17.32 5.89
C THR A 109 3.25 16.81 6.42
N THR A 110 2.16 17.56 6.24
CA THR A 110 0.79 17.10 6.48
C THR A 110 -0.02 17.31 5.21
N TYR A 111 -0.61 16.26 4.68
CA TYR A 111 -1.55 16.39 3.58
C TYR A 111 -2.92 16.76 4.12
N TYR A 112 -3.43 17.91 3.69
CA TYR A 112 -4.80 18.31 3.96
C TYR A 112 -5.70 17.70 2.89
N PHE A 113 -6.77 17.03 3.31
CA PHE A 113 -7.87 16.72 2.40
C PHE A 113 -8.50 18.06 1.97
N ARG A 114 -8.33 18.40 0.69
CA ARG A 114 -9.11 19.45 0.02
C ARG A 114 -10.37 18.85 -0.56
#